data_AF-A0AAU3PUK5-F1
#
_entry.id   AF-A0AAU3PUK5-F1
#
_cell.length_a   1.000
_cell.length_b   1.000
_cell.length_c   1.000
_cell.angle_alpha   90.00
_cell.angle_beta   90.00
_cell.angle_gamma   90.00
#
_symmetry.space_group_name_H-M   'P 1'
#
loop_
_entity.id
_entity.type
_entity.pdbx_description
1 polymer ?
#
loop_
_entity_poly.entity_id
_entity_poly.type
_entity_poly.pdbx_seq_one_letter_code
_entity_poly.pdbx_strand_id
1 'polypeptide(L)'
;MQITSVGHAGFHIRTAAGSILCDPWVNPAYFGSWFPFPDNTQLDWDELGDCDFLYVSHLHRDHFDAKHLVDHVNKDATVLLPDYPVPDLRRELEKLGFHRFFETDNSVKHTVTGPGGDIDIMIIALRAPADGPIGDSGIVVSDGETTCFNMNDARPVDMDGLHDAFGHIDIHLLQYSGAIWYPMVYDIPARTKSNFGKQKRQRGMDRSRSYIEQVGATWVVPSAGPPVFLDDELRYLNDDRGDEGNIFPDQAVFLEQMRIHGNEGGIMMIPGSVADVRGAELELTHPFDPGLIYDNKAEYIEKMAHRLAPVLEAEKAAWITGDGSLLEPLRELFEPIMAQSDLICDGIGYPVGLVIGAETVVLDFPARVVRAPIEGEGKYRYGFRIAPELVRTVLHNNEPDWVNTVFLSTRFQAWRVGGYNEFLYTFFKCLTDERIAYADGWFSEAHDDSASTELAGWEIQRRCPHLKADLSKFGVIEGNTLTCNLHGWQWDLESGRCKSSKGNELRSRKLVP
;
A
#
# COMPACT_ATOMS: atom_id res chain seq x y z
N MET A 1 -5.29 -1.67 27.40
CA MET A 1 -5.47 -0.92 26.14
C MET A 1 -6.88 -1.10 25.55
N GLN A 2 -7.49 -0.05 24.98
CA GLN A 2 -8.74 -0.13 24.20
C GLN A 2 -8.47 0.29 22.75
N ILE A 3 -8.90 -0.53 21.78
CA ILE A 3 -8.66 -0.29 20.35
C ILE A 3 -10.01 -0.21 19.64
N THR A 4 -10.31 0.94 19.04
CA THR A 4 -11.52 1.16 18.25
C THR A 4 -11.18 1.17 16.76
N SER A 5 -11.83 0.34 15.95
CA SER A 5 -11.70 0.42 14.49
C SER A 5 -12.44 1.65 13.98
N VAL A 6 -11.78 2.50 13.20
CA VAL A 6 -12.44 3.62 12.50
C VAL A 6 -12.69 3.32 11.02
N GLY A 7 -12.39 2.08 10.58
CA GLY A 7 -12.57 1.60 9.21
C GLY A 7 -11.26 1.52 8.42
N HIS A 8 -11.23 0.62 7.43
CA HIS A 8 -10.06 0.36 6.58
C HIS A 8 -8.77 0.08 7.37
N ALA A 9 -7.81 1.01 7.36
CA ALA A 9 -6.54 0.95 8.08
C ALA A 9 -6.57 1.70 9.43
N GLY A 10 -7.62 2.47 9.67
CA GLY A 10 -7.68 3.41 10.77
C GLY A 10 -8.09 2.79 12.09
N PHE A 11 -7.42 3.21 13.16
CA PHE A 11 -7.72 2.81 14.53
C PHE A 11 -7.57 3.98 15.49
N HIS A 12 -8.40 4.01 16.53
CA HIS A 12 -8.22 4.88 17.67
C HIS A 12 -7.82 4.04 18.89
N ILE A 13 -6.59 4.21 19.37
CA ILE A 13 -5.99 3.45 20.46
C ILE A 13 -6.01 4.31 21.72
N ARG A 14 -6.72 3.87 22.75
CA ARG A 14 -6.80 4.55 24.05
C ARG A 14 -6.04 3.74 25.11
N THR A 15 -5.19 4.44 25.84
CA THR A 15 -4.40 3.90 26.96
C THR A 15 -4.56 4.79 28.19
N ALA A 16 -3.90 4.44 29.30
CA ALA A 16 -3.81 5.33 30.44
C ALA A 16 -2.98 6.59 30.13
N ALA A 17 -2.01 6.50 29.23
CA ALA A 17 -1.12 7.61 28.87
C ALA A 17 -1.82 8.68 27.99
N GLY A 18 -2.79 8.28 27.18
CA GLY A 18 -3.50 9.13 26.23
C GLY A 18 -4.12 8.34 25.08
N SER A 19 -4.61 9.04 24.07
CA SER A 19 -5.16 8.47 22.84
C SER A 19 -4.29 8.71 21.60
N ILE A 20 -4.25 7.71 20.71
CA ILE A 20 -3.59 7.77 19.41
C ILE A 20 -4.64 7.52 18.32
N LEU A 21 -4.81 8.48 17.40
CA LEU A 21 -5.56 8.27 16.17
C LEU A 21 -4.61 7.85 15.06
N CYS A 22 -4.88 6.70 14.42
CA CYS A 22 -4.09 6.13 13.33
C CYS A 22 -4.88 6.20 12.02
N ASP A 23 -4.27 6.70 10.94
CA ASP A 23 -4.77 6.67 9.54
C ASP A 23 -6.28 6.97 9.36
N PRO A 24 -6.78 8.15 9.79
CA PRO A 24 -8.22 8.44 9.79
C PRO A 24 -8.74 8.83 8.40
N TRP A 25 -9.34 7.88 7.68
CA TRP A 25 -9.86 8.06 6.32
C TRP A 25 -11.40 7.92 6.23
N VAL A 26 -12.10 8.90 5.64
CA VAL A 26 -13.58 8.86 5.46
C VAL A 26 -14.04 9.31 4.06
N ASN A 27 -13.29 10.18 3.38
CA ASN A 27 -13.68 10.77 2.10
C ASN A 27 -13.33 9.85 0.92
N PRO A 28 -13.91 10.03 -0.28
CA PRO A 28 -13.49 9.27 -1.46
C PRO A 28 -12.01 9.50 -1.77
N ALA A 29 -11.31 8.44 -2.17
CA ALA A 29 -9.91 8.51 -2.60
C ALA A 29 -9.76 8.15 -4.08
N TYR A 30 -8.64 8.59 -4.66
CA TYR A 30 -8.19 8.24 -6.02
C TYR A 30 -9.25 8.49 -7.10
N PHE A 31 -9.66 9.75 -7.29
CA PHE A 31 -10.70 10.12 -8.24
C PHE A 31 -12.03 9.39 -7.98
N GLY A 32 -12.48 9.42 -6.72
CA GLY A 32 -13.73 8.77 -6.29
C GLY A 32 -13.81 7.28 -6.60
N SER A 33 -12.67 6.60 -6.72
CA SER A 33 -12.65 5.17 -7.00
C SER A 33 -12.81 4.35 -5.73
N TRP A 34 -12.19 4.79 -4.64
CA TRP A 34 -12.13 4.06 -3.39
C TRP A 34 -12.93 4.79 -2.33
N PHE A 35 -13.71 4.04 -1.57
CA PHE A 35 -14.38 4.49 -0.37
C PHE A 35 -14.01 3.55 0.79
N PRO A 36 -14.02 4.05 2.04
CA PRO A 36 -13.84 3.19 3.21
C PRO A 36 -14.85 2.04 3.21
N PHE A 37 -14.40 0.84 3.53
CA PHE A 37 -15.28 -0.32 3.67
C PHE A 37 -14.95 -1.11 4.93
N PRO A 38 -15.95 -1.47 5.76
CA PRO A 38 -17.35 -0.99 5.71
C PRO A 38 -17.48 0.54 5.90
N ASP A 39 -18.71 1.07 5.69
CA ASP A 39 -18.97 2.50 5.84
C ASP A 39 -18.69 3.00 7.26
N ASN A 40 -17.92 4.08 7.36
CA ASN A 40 -17.53 4.73 8.61
C ASN A 40 -18.02 6.18 8.71
N THR A 41 -18.89 6.64 7.80
CA THR A 41 -19.40 8.02 7.79
C THR A 41 -20.29 8.38 8.98
N GLN A 42 -20.69 7.41 9.79
CA GLN A 42 -21.53 7.62 10.99
C GLN A 42 -20.73 7.66 12.29
N LEU A 43 -19.40 7.52 12.24
CA LEU A 43 -18.56 7.67 13.43
C LEU A 43 -18.55 9.13 13.90
N ASP A 44 -18.40 9.33 15.21
CA ASP A 44 -18.19 10.65 15.79
C ASP A 44 -16.73 11.06 15.60
N TRP A 45 -16.45 11.68 14.47
CA TRP A 45 -15.09 12.07 14.12
C TRP A 45 -14.56 13.25 14.93
N ASP A 46 -15.44 14.08 15.51
CA ASP A 46 -15.00 15.15 16.42
C ASP A 46 -14.50 14.53 17.74
N GLU A 47 -15.17 13.50 18.26
CA GLU A 47 -14.69 12.75 19.43
C GLU A 47 -13.38 11.99 19.12
N LEU A 48 -13.32 11.28 17.99
CA LEU A 48 -12.14 10.50 17.60
C LEU A 48 -10.94 11.40 17.27
N GLY A 49 -11.20 12.58 16.71
CA GLY A 49 -10.21 13.56 16.30
C GLY A 49 -9.65 14.39 17.46
N ASP A 50 -10.33 14.46 18.60
CA ASP A 50 -9.80 15.02 19.85
C ASP A 50 -8.81 14.06 20.53
N CYS A 51 -7.71 13.79 19.82
CA CYS A 51 -6.66 12.86 20.24
C CYS A 51 -5.40 13.56 20.76
N ASP A 52 -4.64 12.86 21.61
CA ASP A 52 -3.36 13.36 22.13
C ASP A 52 -2.22 13.20 21.13
N PHE A 53 -2.28 12.10 20.36
CA PHE A 53 -1.29 11.73 19.36
C PHE A 53 -1.96 11.40 18.03
N LEU A 54 -1.31 11.79 16.94
CA LEU A 54 -1.69 11.41 15.58
C LEU A 54 -0.56 10.56 14.98
N TYR A 55 -0.92 9.41 14.43
CA TYR A 55 -0.04 8.61 13.59
C TYR A 55 -0.65 8.50 12.21
N VAL A 56 0.04 9.05 11.20
CA VAL A 56 -0.26 8.73 9.80
C VAL A 56 0.90 7.94 9.26
N SER A 57 0.63 6.71 8.83
CA SER A 57 1.63 5.80 8.34
C SER A 57 2.34 6.34 7.10
N HIS A 58 1.61 6.77 6.06
CA HIS A 58 2.17 7.24 4.80
C HIS A 58 1.16 8.08 4.02
N LEU A 59 1.60 8.66 2.88
CA LEU A 59 0.81 9.62 2.09
C LEU A 59 -0.20 8.99 1.12
N HIS A 60 -0.41 7.67 1.14
CA HIS A 60 -1.50 7.11 0.35
C HIS A 60 -2.85 7.68 0.82
N ARG A 61 -3.73 8.04 -0.12
CA ARG A 61 -4.97 8.81 0.17
C ARG A 61 -6.00 8.04 0.99
N ASP A 62 -5.89 6.71 1.08
CA ASP A 62 -6.67 5.85 1.96
C ASP A 62 -6.12 5.75 3.39
N HIS A 63 -5.03 6.47 3.70
CA HIS A 63 -4.45 6.65 5.02
C HIS A 63 -4.34 8.14 5.40
N PHE A 64 -3.97 8.97 4.42
CA PHE A 64 -3.83 10.42 4.52
C PHE A 64 -5.02 11.14 3.86
N ASP A 65 -6.13 11.22 4.59
CA ASP A 65 -7.30 11.99 4.19
C ASP A 65 -7.14 13.45 4.60
N ALA A 66 -6.53 14.26 3.74
CA ALA A 66 -6.23 15.67 4.05
C ALA A 66 -7.46 16.47 4.47
N LYS A 67 -8.62 16.23 3.83
CA LYS A 67 -9.86 16.93 4.17
C LYS A 67 -10.32 16.55 5.58
N HIS A 68 -10.32 15.26 5.89
CA HIS A 68 -10.73 14.78 7.19
C HIS A 68 -9.80 15.24 8.31
N LEU A 69 -8.49 15.17 8.06
CA LEU A 69 -7.47 15.68 8.97
C LEU A 69 -7.72 17.15 9.28
N VAL A 70 -7.96 18.01 8.28
CA VAL A 70 -8.26 19.45 8.50
C VAL A 70 -9.53 19.66 9.31
N ASP A 71 -10.60 18.99 8.95
CA ASP A 71 -11.94 19.27 9.47
C ASP A 71 -12.15 18.78 10.91
N HIS A 72 -11.53 17.64 11.29
CA HIS A 72 -11.91 16.92 12.52
C HIS A 72 -10.75 16.64 13.50
N VAL A 73 -9.50 16.63 13.05
CA VAL A 73 -8.38 16.18 13.91
C VAL A 73 -7.71 17.35 14.65
N ASN A 74 -7.50 17.19 15.95
CA ASN A 74 -6.88 18.18 16.83
C ASN A 74 -5.47 18.56 16.35
N LYS A 75 -5.24 19.86 16.09
CA LYS A 75 -3.97 20.38 15.60
C LYS A 75 -2.89 20.48 16.68
N ASP A 76 -3.27 20.40 17.95
CA ASP A 76 -2.36 20.35 19.10
C ASP A 76 -1.91 18.92 19.44
N ALA A 77 -2.47 17.90 18.78
CA ALA A 77 -2.02 16.52 18.87
C ALA A 77 -0.54 16.42 18.46
N THR A 78 0.22 15.60 19.17
CA THR A 78 1.63 15.35 18.80
C THR A 78 1.67 14.30 17.70
N VAL A 79 2.14 14.68 16.52
CA VAL A 79 2.32 13.76 15.40
C VAL A 79 3.51 12.84 15.68
N LEU A 80 3.28 11.53 15.68
CA LEU A 80 4.31 10.49 15.75
C LEU A 80 4.83 10.25 14.34
N LEU A 81 6.00 10.82 14.03
CA LEU A 81 6.49 10.90 12.65
C LEU A 81 7.46 9.76 12.33
N PRO A 82 7.22 8.97 11.26
CA PRO A 82 8.17 7.97 10.76
C PRO A 82 9.48 8.59 10.23
N ASP A 83 10.60 7.87 10.37
CA ASP A 83 11.92 8.22 9.81
C ASP A 83 11.98 7.97 8.29
N TYR A 84 11.23 8.76 7.51
CA TYR A 84 11.25 8.72 6.06
C TYR A 84 12.44 9.48 5.46
N PRO A 85 13.00 9.00 4.33
CA PRO A 85 14.14 9.63 3.68
C PRO A 85 13.82 11.01 3.08
N VAL A 86 12.55 11.23 2.72
CA VAL A 86 12.04 12.50 2.22
C VAL A 86 10.98 13.03 3.19
N PRO A 87 10.99 14.32 3.55
CA PRO A 87 10.12 14.87 4.59
C PRO A 87 8.71 15.22 4.07
N ASP A 88 8.24 14.56 3.00
CA ASP A 88 6.97 14.89 2.35
C ASP A 88 5.79 14.76 3.31
N LEU A 89 5.72 13.67 4.09
CA LEU A 89 4.64 13.48 5.08
C LEU A 89 4.58 14.62 6.09
N ARG A 90 5.75 15.03 6.61
CA ARG A 90 5.84 16.17 7.53
C ARG A 90 5.37 17.46 6.86
N ARG A 91 5.87 17.76 5.65
CA ARG A 91 5.51 18.98 4.92
C ARG A 91 4.01 19.03 4.64
N GLU A 92 3.39 17.92 4.26
CA GLU A 92 1.95 17.85 4.05
C GLU A 92 1.17 18.06 5.36
N LEU A 93 1.56 17.42 6.47
CA LEU A 93 0.93 17.65 7.77
C LEU A 93 1.09 19.10 8.27
N GLU A 94 2.26 19.71 8.08
CA GLU A 94 2.50 21.13 8.40
C GLU A 94 1.58 22.06 7.58
N LYS A 95 1.36 21.76 6.29
CA LYS A 95 0.40 22.52 5.46
C LYS A 95 -1.04 22.43 5.98
N LEU A 96 -1.41 21.31 6.63
CA LEU A 96 -2.72 21.14 7.26
C LEU A 96 -2.81 21.79 8.65
N GLY A 97 -1.72 22.38 9.16
CA GLY A 97 -1.68 23.12 10.43
C GLY A 97 -1.17 22.34 11.64
N PHE A 98 -0.73 21.09 11.48
CA PHE A 98 -0.06 20.35 12.55
C PHE A 98 1.31 20.97 12.83
N HIS A 99 1.64 21.14 14.12
CA HIS A 99 2.82 21.92 14.52
C HIS A 99 3.63 21.28 15.66
N ARG A 100 3.21 20.12 16.16
CA ARG A 100 3.93 19.34 17.19
C ARG A 100 4.28 17.97 16.62
N PHE A 101 5.57 17.66 16.60
CA PHE A 101 6.09 16.42 16.03
C PHE A 101 7.02 15.73 17.02
N PHE A 102 6.88 14.43 17.12
CA PHE A 102 7.85 13.53 17.73
C PHE A 102 8.48 12.72 16.61
N GLU A 103 9.74 13.04 16.28
CA GLU A 103 10.50 12.32 15.25
C GLU A 103 11.04 11.02 15.85
N THR A 104 10.72 9.90 15.20
CA THR A 104 11.23 8.57 15.61
C THR A 104 12.49 8.21 14.84
N ASP A 105 13.27 7.28 15.38
CA ASP A 105 14.32 6.57 14.65
C ASP A 105 13.74 5.25 14.12
N ASN A 106 14.07 4.88 12.88
CA ASN A 106 13.51 3.68 12.25
C ASN A 106 13.78 2.41 13.07
N SER A 107 12.71 1.68 13.41
CA SER A 107 12.75 0.42 14.18
C SER A 107 13.46 0.55 15.54
N VAL A 108 13.39 1.72 16.16
CA VAL A 108 13.88 1.96 17.51
C VAL A 108 12.71 2.20 18.46
N LYS A 109 12.77 1.61 19.65
CA LYS A 109 11.78 1.86 20.70
C LYS A 109 12.03 3.22 21.35
N HIS A 110 10.97 4.02 21.44
CA HIS A 110 10.94 5.30 22.13
C HIS A 110 9.85 5.29 23.20
N THR A 111 10.05 6.04 24.27
CA THR A 111 9.03 6.35 25.26
C THR A 111 8.53 7.77 25.00
N VAL A 112 7.21 7.95 24.89
CA VAL A 112 6.55 9.24 24.71
C VAL A 112 5.64 9.52 25.90
N THR A 113 5.64 10.75 26.41
CA THR A 113 4.79 11.14 27.55
C THR A 113 3.51 11.80 27.06
N GLY A 114 2.36 11.20 27.36
CA GLY A 114 1.03 11.77 27.18
C GLY A 114 0.46 12.38 28.47
N PRO A 115 -0.80 12.89 28.45
CA PRO A 115 -1.39 13.54 29.61
C PRO A 115 -1.53 12.66 30.86
N GLY A 116 -1.69 11.34 30.67
CA GLY A 116 -1.91 10.39 31.76
C GLY A 116 -0.70 9.52 32.13
N GLY A 117 0.45 9.70 31.46
CA GLY A 117 1.67 8.93 31.71
C GLY A 117 2.48 8.65 30.45
N ASP A 118 3.41 7.70 30.57
CA ASP A 118 4.30 7.31 29.49
C ASP A 118 3.70 6.14 28.67
N ILE A 119 4.00 6.12 27.37
CA ILE A 119 3.68 5.04 26.44
C ILE A 119 4.92 4.71 25.60
N ASP A 120 5.19 3.43 25.40
CA ASP A 120 6.28 2.99 24.53
C ASP A 120 5.76 2.81 23.11
N ILE A 121 6.50 3.33 22.13
CA ILE A 121 6.22 3.20 20.71
C ILE A 121 7.45 2.75 19.93
N MET A 122 7.23 2.14 18.78
CA MET A 122 8.26 1.95 17.75
C MET A 122 7.61 2.07 16.38
N ILE A 123 8.18 2.90 15.51
CA ILE A 123 7.74 2.99 14.12
C ILE A 123 8.74 2.23 13.24
N ILE A 124 8.23 1.26 12.49
CA ILE A 124 9.00 0.51 11.50
C ILE A 124 8.75 1.17 10.15
N ALA A 125 9.68 2.01 9.70
CA ALA A 125 9.60 2.75 8.45
C ALA A 125 10.32 2.01 7.32
N LEU A 126 9.58 1.66 6.27
CA LEU A 126 10.14 1.21 5.01
C LEU A 126 10.63 2.41 4.21
N ARG A 127 11.80 2.28 3.59
CA ARG A 127 12.51 3.39 2.95
C ARG A 127 12.84 3.13 1.48
N ALA A 128 12.47 2.00 0.90
CA ALA A 128 12.77 1.75 -0.51
C ALA A 128 11.87 2.62 -1.41
N PRO A 129 12.36 3.11 -2.57
CA PRO A 129 11.54 3.88 -3.51
C PRO A 129 10.29 3.14 -4.01
N ALA A 130 10.31 1.80 -3.97
CA ALA A 130 9.18 0.98 -4.37
C ALA A 130 8.10 0.83 -3.28
N ASP A 131 8.40 1.13 -2.02
CA ASP A 131 7.45 1.12 -0.90
C ASP A 131 6.66 2.44 -0.90
N GLY A 132 5.34 2.37 -0.75
CA GLY A 132 4.45 3.53 -0.66
C GLY A 132 4.73 4.69 -1.63
N PRO A 133 4.37 5.93 -1.25
CA PRO A 133 4.85 7.17 -1.86
C PRO A 133 6.26 7.50 -1.33
N ILE A 134 7.22 6.58 -1.53
CA ILE A 134 8.59 6.59 -0.97
C ILE A 134 8.59 6.41 0.55
N GLY A 135 7.88 5.36 0.98
CA GLY A 135 7.84 4.87 2.34
C GLY A 135 6.45 4.39 2.76
N ASP A 136 6.43 3.33 3.55
CA ASP A 136 5.27 2.79 4.28
C ASP A 136 5.71 2.51 5.72
N SER A 137 4.81 2.59 6.71
CA SER A 137 5.20 2.30 8.10
C SER A 137 4.12 1.61 8.91
N GLY A 138 4.58 0.79 9.86
CA GLY A 138 3.77 0.22 10.93
C GLY A 138 4.19 0.82 12.27
N ILE A 139 3.27 0.86 13.22
CA ILE A 139 3.53 1.34 14.59
C ILE A 139 3.27 0.23 15.60
N VAL A 140 4.18 0.09 16.55
CA VAL A 140 4.00 -0.69 17.77
C VAL A 140 3.68 0.26 18.89
N VAL A 141 2.71 -0.09 19.72
CA VAL A 141 2.26 0.69 20.87
C VAL A 141 2.17 -0.24 22.07
N SER A 142 2.80 0.12 23.18
CA SER A 142 2.74 -0.64 24.43
C SER A 142 2.43 0.27 25.62
N ASP A 143 1.39 -0.07 26.38
CA ASP A 143 1.05 0.59 27.66
C ASP A 143 1.70 -0.10 28.87
N GLY A 144 2.63 -1.04 28.63
CA GLY A 144 3.33 -1.83 29.64
C GLY A 144 2.55 -3.07 30.11
N GLU A 145 1.24 -3.16 29.84
CA GLU A 145 0.42 -4.35 30.08
C GLU A 145 0.08 -5.06 28.76
N THR A 146 -0.26 -4.28 27.73
CA THR A 146 -0.65 -4.76 26.40
C THR A 146 0.23 -4.14 25.32
N THR A 147 0.68 -4.96 24.36
CA THR A 147 1.42 -4.52 23.18
C THR A 147 0.62 -4.78 21.90
N CYS A 148 0.32 -3.70 21.17
CA CYS A 148 -0.35 -3.72 19.88
C CYS A 148 0.66 -3.44 18.76
N PHE A 149 0.68 -4.27 17.73
CA PHE A 149 1.37 -3.98 16.48
C PHE A 149 0.34 -3.64 15.39
N ASN A 150 0.21 -2.36 15.07
CA ASN A 150 -0.49 -1.91 13.87
C ASN A 150 0.50 -1.89 12.70
N MET A 151 0.61 -3.03 12.02
CA MET A 151 1.51 -3.22 10.89
C MET A 151 1.12 -2.38 9.68
N ASN A 152 -0.19 -2.14 9.53
CA ASN A 152 -0.76 -1.41 8.41
C ASN A 152 -0.26 -1.96 7.04
N ASP A 153 0.14 -1.09 6.11
CA ASP A 153 0.67 -1.43 4.78
C ASP A 153 2.16 -1.77 4.78
N ALA A 154 2.84 -1.58 5.91
CA ALA A 154 4.26 -1.88 6.00
C ALA A 154 4.52 -3.36 5.78
N ARG A 155 5.70 -3.63 5.24
CA ARG A 155 6.18 -4.98 4.93
C ARG A 155 7.58 -5.18 5.48
N PRO A 156 7.75 -5.16 6.82
CA PRO A 156 9.08 -5.27 7.41
C PRO A 156 9.74 -6.59 7.02
N VAL A 157 11.01 -6.49 6.63
CA VAL A 157 11.80 -7.64 6.18
C VAL A 157 12.32 -8.50 7.33
N ASP A 158 12.10 -8.05 8.57
CA ASP A 158 12.56 -8.68 9.80
C ASP A 158 11.64 -8.30 10.98
N MET A 159 11.42 -9.24 11.90
CA MET A 159 10.66 -9.06 13.16
C MET A 159 11.55 -9.15 14.40
N ASP A 160 12.83 -9.47 14.27
CA ASP A 160 13.71 -9.72 15.43
C ASP A 160 13.80 -8.45 16.31
N GLY A 161 13.94 -7.27 15.69
CA GLY A 161 13.93 -6.00 16.42
C GLY A 161 12.62 -5.68 17.15
N LEU A 162 11.48 -6.13 16.62
CA LEU A 162 10.17 -6.01 17.28
C LEU A 162 10.13 -6.83 18.57
N HIS A 163 10.53 -8.10 18.49
CA HIS A 163 10.54 -9.01 19.64
C HIS A 163 11.62 -8.64 20.66
N ASP A 164 12.79 -8.18 20.22
CA ASP A 164 13.84 -7.70 21.13
C ASP A 164 13.38 -6.48 21.94
N ALA A 165 12.59 -5.59 21.32
CA ALA A 165 12.13 -4.36 21.94
C ALA A 165 10.90 -4.54 22.86
N PHE A 166 9.97 -5.42 22.49
CA PHE A 166 8.66 -5.55 23.15
C PHE A 166 8.34 -6.95 23.68
N GLY A 167 9.10 -7.99 23.30
CA GLY A 167 8.80 -9.36 23.64
C GLY A 167 7.55 -9.86 22.94
N HIS A 168 6.54 -10.26 23.72
CA HIS A 168 5.28 -10.78 23.20
C HIS A 168 4.39 -9.67 22.65
N ILE A 169 3.72 -9.95 21.52
CA ILE A 169 2.75 -9.05 20.90
C ILE A 169 1.35 -9.61 21.19
N ASP A 170 0.47 -8.82 21.80
CA ASP A 170 -0.85 -9.30 22.18
C ASP A 170 -1.83 -9.26 21.01
N ILE A 171 -1.79 -8.17 20.23
CA ILE A 171 -2.68 -7.95 19.10
C ILE A 171 -1.94 -7.40 17.89
N HIS A 172 -2.21 -7.99 16.73
CA HIS A 172 -1.59 -7.64 15.45
C HIS A 172 -2.65 -7.22 14.44
N LEU A 173 -2.59 -5.97 13.99
CA LEU A 173 -3.45 -5.40 12.97
C LEU A 173 -2.67 -5.41 11.64
N LEU A 174 -3.10 -6.19 10.64
CA LEU A 174 -2.32 -6.40 9.41
C LEU A 174 -3.12 -6.26 8.12
N GLN A 175 -2.46 -5.74 7.09
CA GLN A 175 -2.94 -5.78 5.72
C GLN A 175 -3.06 -7.22 5.21
N TYR A 176 -4.25 -7.58 4.75
CA TYR A 176 -4.53 -8.87 4.12
C TYR A 176 -5.02 -8.77 2.68
N SER A 177 -5.62 -7.62 2.33
CA SER A 177 -6.13 -7.31 1.01
C SER A 177 -5.16 -6.38 0.29
N GLY A 178 -4.86 -6.63 -0.98
CA GLY A 178 -3.83 -5.88 -1.68
C GLY A 178 -4.37 -4.59 -2.31
N ALA A 179 -3.84 -3.44 -1.90
CA ALA A 179 -3.99 -2.15 -2.57
C ALA A 179 -3.22 -2.11 -3.92
N ILE A 180 -3.75 -2.76 -4.96
CA ILE A 180 -3.06 -2.84 -6.28
C ILE A 180 -4.04 -3.00 -7.45
N TRP A 181 -3.66 -2.47 -8.62
CA TRP A 181 -4.46 -2.57 -9.86
C TRP A 181 -4.23 -3.84 -10.69
N TYR A 182 -3.13 -4.57 -10.46
CA TYR A 182 -2.78 -5.77 -11.25
C TYR A 182 -3.52 -7.01 -10.75
N PRO A 183 -4.17 -7.81 -11.63
CA PRO A 183 -4.21 -7.71 -13.09
C PRO A 183 -5.43 -6.98 -13.66
N MET A 184 -6.26 -6.36 -12.82
CA MET A 184 -7.60 -5.85 -13.17
C MET A 184 -7.61 -4.88 -14.34
N VAL A 185 -6.68 -3.93 -14.36
CA VAL A 185 -6.59 -2.90 -15.42
C VAL A 185 -5.88 -3.36 -16.70
N TYR A 186 -5.30 -4.57 -16.71
CA TYR A 186 -4.50 -5.00 -17.86
C TYR A 186 -5.36 -5.52 -19.01
N ASP A 187 -5.05 -5.10 -20.24
CA ASP A 187 -5.64 -5.60 -21.48
C ASP A 187 -5.04 -6.96 -21.83
N ILE A 188 -5.58 -7.99 -21.18
CA ILE A 188 -5.21 -9.40 -21.36
C ILE A 188 -6.48 -10.26 -21.39
N PRO A 189 -6.43 -11.47 -21.99
CA PRO A 189 -7.60 -12.35 -22.06
C PRO A 189 -8.22 -12.61 -20.68
N ALA A 190 -9.56 -12.60 -20.59
CA ALA A 190 -10.29 -12.71 -19.32
C ALA A 190 -9.89 -13.93 -18.48
N ARG A 191 -9.69 -15.10 -19.11
CA ARG A 191 -9.22 -16.31 -18.42
C ARG A 191 -7.83 -16.12 -17.81
N THR A 192 -6.92 -15.45 -18.51
CA THR A 192 -5.57 -15.14 -18.02
C THR A 192 -5.65 -14.13 -16.86
N LYS A 193 -6.50 -13.10 -16.98
CA LYS A 193 -6.76 -12.14 -15.91
C LYS A 193 -7.25 -12.82 -14.64
N SER A 194 -8.27 -13.69 -14.75
CA SER A 194 -8.81 -14.46 -13.62
C SER A 194 -7.73 -15.35 -12.97
N ASN A 195 -6.91 -16.06 -13.76
CA ASN A 195 -5.82 -16.87 -13.24
C ASN A 195 -4.77 -16.06 -12.46
N PHE A 196 -4.35 -14.91 -13.00
CA PHE A 196 -3.43 -14.02 -12.30
C PHE A 196 -4.07 -13.41 -11.05
N GLY A 197 -5.37 -13.14 -11.09
CA GLY A 197 -6.16 -12.68 -9.97
C GLY A 197 -6.16 -13.69 -8.82
N LYS A 198 -6.49 -14.96 -9.10
CA LYS A 198 -6.43 -16.07 -8.14
C LYS A 198 -5.05 -16.20 -7.49
N GLN A 199 -3.99 -16.16 -8.31
CA GLN A 199 -2.62 -16.23 -7.81
C GLN A 199 -2.29 -15.03 -6.91
N LYS A 200 -2.72 -13.82 -7.27
CA LYS A 200 -2.46 -12.62 -6.50
C LYS A 200 -3.23 -12.63 -5.16
N ARG A 201 -4.49 -13.04 -5.19
CA ARG A 201 -5.34 -13.25 -4.00
C ARG A 201 -4.67 -14.24 -3.04
N GLN A 202 -4.29 -15.42 -3.55
CA GLN A 202 -3.64 -16.45 -2.73
C GLN A 202 -2.32 -15.97 -2.13
N ARG A 203 -1.46 -15.31 -2.91
CA ARG A 203 -0.19 -14.75 -2.41
C ARG A 203 -0.40 -13.70 -1.31
N GLY A 204 -1.47 -12.90 -1.39
CA GLY A 204 -1.83 -11.97 -0.32
C GLY A 204 -2.15 -12.70 0.99
N MET A 205 -2.93 -13.78 0.91
CA MET A 205 -3.26 -14.63 2.06
C MET A 205 -2.01 -15.32 2.63
N ASP A 206 -1.15 -15.88 1.76
CA ASP A 206 0.08 -16.55 2.16
C ASP A 206 1.03 -15.60 2.90
N ARG A 207 1.20 -14.39 2.36
CA ARG A 207 2.02 -13.35 2.99
C ARG A 207 1.49 -12.96 4.37
N SER A 208 0.19 -12.74 4.48
CA SER A 208 -0.45 -12.37 5.75
C SER A 208 -0.24 -13.45 6.81
N ARG A 209 -0.40 -14.74 6.44
CA ARG A 209 -0.14 -15.86 7.36
C ARG A 209 1.32 -15.95 7.79
N SER A 210 2.25 -15.70 6.86
CA SER A 210 3.68 -15.65 7.19
C SER A 210 3.97 -14.56 8.22
N TYR A 211 3.32 -13.39 8.14
CA TYR A 211 3.46 -12.37 9.17
C TYR A 211 2.80 -12.73 10.49
N ILE A 212 1.62 -13.37 10.47
CA ILE A 212 0.97 -13.85 11.69
C ILE A 212 1.88 -14.83 12.43
N GLU A 213 2.49 -15.79 11.72
CA GLU A 213 3.42 -16.76 12.31
C GLU A 213 4.69 -16.07 12.84
N GLN A 214 5.27 -15.15 12.08
CA GLN A 214 6.48 -14.43 12.48
C GLN A 214 6.25 -13.50 13.66
N VAL A 215 5.14 -12.78 13.71
CA VAL A 215 4.82 -11.88 14.83
C VAL A 215 4.43 -12.68 16.07
N GLY A 216 3.72 -13.80 15.89
CA GLY A 216 3.33 -14.70 16.99
C GLY A 216 2.28 -14.09 17.92
N ALA A 217 1.46 -13.17 17.43
CA ALA A 217 0.48 -12.48 18.27
C ALA A 217 -0.67 -13.38 18.74
N THR A 218 -1.24 -13.08 19.91
CA THR A 218 -2.41 -13.80 20.43
C THR A 218 -3.65 -13.55 19.58
N TRP A 219 -3.88 -12.28 19.22
CA TRP A 219 -5.03 -11.83 18.46
C TRP A 219 -4.61 -11.19 17.14
N VAL A 220 -5.41 -11.41 16.11
CA VAL A 220 -5.16 -10.92 14.75
C VAL A 220 -6.39 -10.20 14.23
N VAL A 221 -6.23 -8.94 13.84
CA VAL A 221 -7.29 -8.15 13.21
C VAL A 221 -6.91 -7.88 11.75
N PRO A 222 -7.72 -8.34 10.78
CA PRO A 222 -7.55 -7.91 9.40
C PRO A 222 -7.84 -6.42 9.26
N SER A 223 -6.88 -5.67 8.73
CA SER A 223 -7.00 -4.23 8.48
C SER A 223 -6.50 -3.86 7.07
N ALA A 224 -6.55 -2.58 6.74
CA ALA A 224 -5.98 -1.98 5.53
C ALA A 224 -6.44 -2.66 4.23
N GLY A 225 -7.76 -2.84 4.12
CA GLY A 225 -8.43 -3.22 2.89
C GLY A 225 -9.60 -4.19 3.09
N PRO A 226 -10.30 -4.52 1.98
CA PRO A 226 -10.26 -3.80 0.72
C PRO A 226 -11.04 -2.47 0.85
N PRO A 227 -10.79 -1.49 -0.02
CA PRO A 227 -11.74 -0.41 -0.25
C PRO A 227 -13.03 -0.96 -0.91
N VAL A 228 -14.09 -0.15 -0.95
CA VAL A 228 -15.27 -0.42 -1.79
C VAL A 228 -15.31 0.52 -2.99
N PHE A 229 -15.69 -0.04 -4.15
CA PHE A 229 -15.86 0.67 -5.40
C PHE A 229 -17.35 0.96 -5.63
N LEU A 230 -17.76 2.22 -5.49
CA LEU A 230 -19.17 2.63 -5.58
C LEU A 230 -19.57 3.18 -6.95
N ASP A 231 -18.62 3.61 -7.77
CA ASP A 231 -18.88 4.02 -9.15
C ASP A 231 -19.26 2.80 -10.00
N ASP A 232 -20.32 2.92 -10.79
CA ASP A 232 -20.80 1.87 -11.72
C ASP A 232 -19.69 1.36 -12.64
N GLU A 233 -18.77 2.24 -13.07
CA GLU A 233 -17.62 1.87 -13.91
C GLU A 233 -16.69 0.85 -13.22
N LEU A 234 -16.56 0.93 -11.89
CA LEU A 234 -15.62 0.16 -11.09
C LEU A 234 -16.30 -0.91 -10.22
N ARG A 235 -17.64 -0.96 -10.21
CA ARG A 235 -18.46 -1.86 -9.38
C ARG A 235 -18.10 -3.34 -9.51
N TYR A 236 -17.51 -3.73 -10.64
CA TYR A 236 -17.03 -5.09 -10.92
C TYR A 236 -15.79 -5.50 -10.10
N LEU A 237 -15.10 -4.54 -9.47
CA LEU A 237 -13.92 -4.78 -8.65
C LEU A 237 -14.27 -5.20 -7.21
N ASN A 238 -15.52 -5.06 -6.77
CA ASN A 238 -15.94 -5.56 -5.45
C ASN A 238 -16.04 -7.10 -5.45
N ASP A 239 -15.52 -7.75 -4.40
CA ASP A 239 -15.55 -9.21 -4.23
C ASP A 239 -16.93 -9.72 -3.75
N ASP A 240 -18.03 -9.28 -4.33
CA ASP A 240 -19.40 -9.54 -3.85
C ASP A 240 -20.22 -10.47 -4.76
N ARG A 241 -19.58 -11.07 -5.77
CA ARG A 241 -20.22 -11.93 -6.79
C ARG A 241 -19.62 -13.33 -6.89
N GLY A 242 -18.74 -13.71 -5.96
CA GLY A 242 -18.06 -15.01 -5.95
C GLY A 242 -17.03 -15.19 -7.07
N ASP A 243 -16.42 -14.11 -7.57
CA ASP A 243 -15.32 -14.20 -8.53
C ASP A 243 -14.01 -14.54 -7.80
N GLU A 244 -13.59 -15.81 -7.90
CA GLU A 244 -12.31 -16.27 -7.35
C GLU A 244 -11.09 -15.50 -7.90
N GLY A 245 -11.22 -14.87 -9.08
CA GLY A 245 -10.20 -14.03 -9.69
C GLY A 245 -10.12 -12.62 -9.10
N ASN A 246 -11.05 -12.21 -8.25
CA ASN A 246 -11.02 -10.91 -7.60
C ASN A 246 -9.87 -10.82 -6.58
N ILE A 247 -9.11 -9.72 -6.61
CA ILE A 247 -7.93 -9.48 -5.77
C ILE A 247 -8.21 -8.66 -4.51
N PHE A 248 -9.46 -8.28 -4.27
CA PHE A 248 -9.92 -7.48 -3.14
C PHE A 248 -10.78 -8.32 -2.19
N PRO A 249 -10.26 -9.44 -1.62
CA PRO A 249 -10.98 -10.19 -0.61
C PRO A 249 -11.25 -9.31 0.60
N ASP A 250 -12.36 -9.56 1.30
CA ASP A 250 -12.73 -8.86 2.53
C ASP A 250 -12.35 -9.62 3.82
N GLN A 251 -12.66 -9.02 4.96
CA GLN A 251 -12.30 -9.53 6.28
C GLN A 251 -12.94 -10.89 6.55
N ALA A 252 -14.17 -11.11 6.09
CA ALA A 252 -14.86 -12.39 6.27
C ALA A 252 -14.15 -13.51 5.50
N VAL A 253 -13.72 -13.24 4.26
CA VAL A 253 -12.90 -14.18 3.48
C VAL A 253 -11.58 -14.47 4.19
N PHE A 254 -10.90 -13.46 4.72
CA PHE A 254 -9.62 -13.64 5.40
C PHE A 254 -9.74 -14.48 6.67
N LEU A 255 -10.73 -14.19 7.52
CA LEU A 255 -10.96 -14.93 8.75
C LEU A 255 -11.33 -16.39 8.48
N GLU A 256 -12.09 -16.67 7.42
CA GLU A 256 -12.32 -18.05 6.98
C GLU A 256 -11.03 -18.73 6.52
N GLN A 257 -10.14 -18.03 5.82
CA GLN A 257 -8.82 -18.57 5.45
C GLN A 257 -7.96 -18.87 6.68
N MET A 258 -8.00 -18.04 7.73
CA MET A 258 -7.32 -18.32 8.99
C MET A 258 -7.84 -19.61 9.63
N ARG A 259 -9.17 -19.73 9.75
CA ARG A 259 -9.83 -20.90 10.36
C ARG A 259 -9.51 -22.20 9.62
N ILE A 260 -9.57 -22.19 8.28
CA ILE A 260 -9.23 -23.35 7.45
C ILE A 260 -7.77 -23.80 7.67
N HIS A 261 -6.88 -22.88 8.07
CA HIS A 261 -5.47 -23.16 8.31
C HIS A 261 -5.13 -23.28 9.81
N GLY A 262 -6.14 -23.48 10.67
CA GLY A 262 -5.95 -23.81 12.08
C GLY A 262 -5.61 -22.62 12.99
N ASN A 263 -5.85 -21.38 12.55
CA ASN A 263 -5.71 -20.20 13.41
C ASN A 263 -7.10 -19.70 13.82
N GLU A 264 -7.39 -19.73 15.12
CA GLU A 264 -8.66 -19.29 15.72
C GLU A 264 -8.57 -17.90 16.37
N GLY A 265 -7.41 -17.25 16.36
CA GLY A 265 -7.17 -15.93 16.98
C GLY A 265 -7.61 -14.73 16.12
N GLY A 266 -8.32 -14.97 15.01
CA GLY A 266 -8.79 -13.93 14.10
C GLY A 266 -10.02 -13.20 14.63
N ILE A 267 -10.03 -11.87 14.54
CA ILE A 267 -11.08 -11.00 15.07
C ILE A 267 -11.64 -10.14 13.94
N MET A 268 -12.96 -10.13 13.79
CA MET A 268 -13.63 -9.18 12.90
C MET A 268 -13.80 -7.84 13.61
N MET A 269 -13.36 -6.74 12.98
CA MET A 269 -13.66 -5.39 13.47
C MET A 269 -14.25 -4.56 12.35
N ILE A 270 -15.48 -4.11 12.55
CA ILE A 270 -16.17 -3.16 11.67
C ILE A 270 -15.99 -1.74 12.22
N PRO A 271 -16.24 -0.67 11.45
CA PRO A 271 -16.15 0.70 11.97
C PRO A 271 -17.00 0.86 13.23
N GLY A 272 -16.38 1.35 14.31
CA GLY A 272 -16.97 1.48 15.64
C GLY A 272 -16.85 0.24 16.53
N SER A 273 -16.31 -0.88 16.04
CA SER A 273 -15.94 -2.02 16.89
C SER A 273 -14.87 -1.62 17.89
N VAL A 274 -15.04 -2.05 19.14
CA VAL A 274 -14.11 -1.80 20.24
C VAL A 274 -13.58 -3.12 20.77
N ALA A 275 -12.26 -3.26 20.80
CA ALA A 275 -11.55 -4.36 21.44
C ALA A 275 -10.87 -3.84 22.71
N ASP A 276 -11.31 -4.32 23.87
CA ASP A 276 -10.66 -4.08 25.16
C ASP A 276 -9.68 -5.23 25.42
N VAL A 277 -8.37 -4.92 25.44
CA VAL A 277 -7.29 -5.91 25.44
C VAL A 277 -6.42 -5.75 26.69
N ARG A 278 -6.21 -6.88 27.38
CA ARG A 278 -5.37 -7.01 28.59
C ARG A 278 -4.49 -8.25 28.44
N GLY A 279 -3.29 -8.06 27.90
CA GLY A 279 -2.44 -9.17 27.49
C GLY A 279 -3.18 -10.11 26.53
N ALA A 280 -3.24 -11.40 26.87
CA ALA A 280 -3.93 -12.41 26.08
C ALA A 280 -5.48 -12.37 26.17
N GLU A 281 -6.06 -11.60 27.09
CA GLU A 281 -7.52 -11.48 27.23
C GLU A 281 -8.07 -10.36 26.33
N LEU A 282 -9.20 -10.64 25.66
CA LEU A 282 -9.86 -9.68 24.78
C LEU A 282 -11.39 -9.74 24.93
N GLU A 283 -12.00 -8.58 25.12
CA GLU A 283 -13.46 -8.38 25.04
C GLU A 283 -13.77 -7.54 23.79
N LEU A 284 -14.64 -8.06 22.91
CA LEU A 284 -15.02 -7.41 21.65
C LEU A 284 -16.46 -6.94 21.72
N THR A 285 -16.67 -5.65 21.45
CA THR A 285 -18.00 -5.06 21.29
C THR A 285 -18.16 -4.53 19.86
N HIS A 286 -19.29 -4.82 19.24
CA HIS A 286 -19.67 -4.26 17.95
C HIS A 286 -20.76 -3.19 18.13
N PRO A 287 -20.76 -2.12 17.31
CA PRO A 287 -21.82 -1.10 17.34
C PRO A 287 -23.15 -1.66 16.80
N PHE A 288 -23.08 -2.68 15.94
CA PHE A 288 -24.21 -3.43 15.40
C PHE A 288 -23.72 -4.80 14.90
N ASP A 289 -24.64 -5.70 14.58
CA ASP A 289 -24.31 -7.03 14.07
C ASP A 289 -23.53 -6.97 12.75
N PRO A 290 -22.28 -7.47 12.67
CA PRO A 290 -21.51 -7.53 11.42
C PRO A 290 -22.20 -8.30 10.28
N GLY A 291 -23.13 -9.22 10.59
CA GLY A 291 -23.93 -9.93 9.60
C GLY A 291 -24.73 -9.00 8.69
N LEU A 292 -25.11 -7.81 9.16
CA LEU A 292 -25.77 -6.78 8.35
C LEU A 292 -24.93 -6.27 7.16
N ILE A 293 -23.60 -6.42 7.24
CA ILE A 293 -22.67 -6.10 6.16
C ILE A 293 -22.37 -7.35 5.33
N TYR A 294 -22.01 -8.45 5.99
CA TYR A 294 -21.36 -9.58 5.31
C TYR A 294 -22.33 -10.67 4.82
N ASP A 295 -23.53 -10.82 5.41
CA ASP A 295 -24.50 -11.84 4.97
C ASP A 295 -25.10 -11.51 3.60
N ASN A 296 -25.31 -10.23 3.31
CA ASN A 296 -25.72 -9.73 2.00
C ASN A 296 -24.90 -8.51 1.56
N LYS A 297 -23.59 -8.72 1.41
CA LYS A 297 -22.63 -7.68 1.02
C LYS A 297 -23.02 -6.91 -0.25
N ALA A 298 -23.58 -7.59 -1.25
CA ALA A 298 -23.98 -6.92 -2.49
C ALA A 298 -25.09 -5.89 -2.26
N GLU A 299 -26.09 -6.20 -1.43
CA GLU A 299 -27.15 -5.27 -1.06
C GLU A 299 -26.64 -4.14 -0.17
N TYR A 300 -25.71 -4.42 0.74
CA TYR A 300 -25.07 -3.39 1.57
C TYR A 300 -24.32 -2.37 0.71
N ILE A 301 -23.47 -2.85 -0.23
CA ILE A 301 -22.73 -2.00 -1.17
C ILE A 301 -23.69 -1.18 -2.04
N GLU A 302 -24.79 -1.76 -2.51
CA GLU A 302 -25.78 -1.06 -3.33
C GLU A 302 -26.46 0.09 -2.56
N LYS A 303 -26.84 -0.13 -1.30
CA LYS A 303 -27.40 0.91 -0.42
C LYS A 303 -26.37 2.02 -0.16
N MET A 304 -25.11 1.64 0.04
CA MET A 304 -24.01 2.58 0.23
C MET A 304 -23.78 3.42 -1.03
N ALA A 305 -23.78 2.81 -2.22
CA ALA A 305 -23.64 3.50 -3.51
C ALA A 305 -24.76 4.53 -3.72
N HIS A 306 -26.01 4.17 -3.45
CA HIS A 306 -27.13 5.13 -3.52
C HIS A 306 -26.97 6.31 -2.56
N ARG A 307 -26.55 6.06 -1.32
CA ARG A 307 -26.38 7.12 -0.31
C ARG A 307 -25.21 8.05 -0.63
N LEU A 308 -24.12 7.51 -1.14
CA LEU A 308 -22.89 8.26 -1.43
C LEU A 308 -22.79 8.75 -2.88
N ALA A 309 -23.78 8.47 -3.73
CA ALA A 309 -23.83 8.98 -5.10
C ALA A 309 -23.64 10.51 -5.19
N PRO A 310 -24.27 11.36 -4.35
CA PRO A 310 -24.02 12.81 -4.40
C PRO A 310 -22.56 13.19 -4.09
N VAL A 311 -21.89 12.43 -3.22
CA VAL A 311 -20.48 12.65 -2.88
C VAL A 311 -19.58 12.27 -4.06
N LEU A 312 -19.85 11.14 -4.70
CA LEU A 312 -19.13 10.71 -5.91
C LEU A 312 -19.32 11.70 -7.07
N GLU A 313 -20.55 12.19 -7.29
CA GLU A 313 -20.81 13.17 -8.35
C GLU A 313 -20.09 14.50 -8.08
N ALA A 314 -20.01 14.95 -6.83
CA ALA A 314 -19.24 16.13 -6.46
C ALA A 314 -17.73 15.94 -6.69
N GLU A 315 -17.19 14.77 -6.34
CA GLU A 315 -15.80 14.40 -6.60
C GLU A 315 -15.49 14.42 -8.10
N LYS A 316 -16.35 13.83 -8.94
CA LYS A 316 -16.19 13.83 -10.41
C LYS A 316 -16.33 15.21 -11.02
N ALA A 317 -17.22 16.05 -10.49
CA ALA A 317 -17.39 17.42 -10.94
C ALA A 317 -16.17 18.31 -10.66
N ALA A 318 -15.31 17.94 -9.72
CA ALA A 318 -14.07 18.65 -9.41
C ALA A 318 -12.92 18.32 -10.38
N TRP A 319 -13.07 17.30 -11.24
CA TRP A 319 -12.02 16.93 -12.20
C TRP A 319 -11.81 18.04 -13.24
N ILE A 320 -10.55 18.29 -13.57
CA ILE A 320 -10.18 19.32 -14.53
C ILE A 320 -10.50 18.84 -15.95
N THR A 321 -11.46 19.51 -16.57
CA THR A 321 -11.86 19.28 -17.97
C THR A 321 -11.29 20.38 -18.88
N GLY A 322 -11.24 20.11 -20.18
CA GLY A 322 -10.82 21.11 -21.16
C GLY A 322 -10.37 20.52 -22.48
N ASP A 323 -10.26 21.41 -23.46
CA ASP A 323 -9.74 21.14 -24.80
C ASP A 323 -8.27 21.58 -24.90
N GLY A 324 -7.48 20.87 -25.70
CA GLY A 324 -6.06 21.19 -25.92
C GLY A 324 -5.17 19.97 -25.78
N SER A 325 -4.07 19.96 -26.53
CA SER A 325 -3.07 18.89 -26.48
C SER A 325 -2.41 18.85 -25.10
N LEU A 326 -2.17 17.63 -24.61
CA LEU A 326 -1.44 17.36 -23.38
C LEU A 326 0.05 17.11 -23.63
N LEU A 327 0.51 17.15 -24.89
CA LEU A 327 1.91 16.89 -25.24
C LEU A 327 2.88 17.85 -24.55
N GLU A 328 2.69 19.16 -24.69
CA GLU A 328 3.60 20.14 -24.09
C GLU A 328 3.57 20.13 -22.55
N PRO A 329 2.41 20.11 -21.87
CA PRO A 329 2.38 19.97 -20.42
C PRO A 329 3.07 18.70 -19.90
N LEU A 330 2.90 17.56 -20.58
CA LEU A 330 3.59 16.32 -20.22
C LEU A 330 5.09 16.39 -20.52
N ARG A 331 5.50 17.13 -21.54
CA ARG A 331 6.91 17.40 -21.83
C ARG A 331 7.56 18.19 -20.70
N GLU A 332 6.93 19.28 -20.29
CA GLU A 332 7.38 20.14 -19.20
C GLU A 332 7.50 19.39 -17.88
N LEU A 333 6.59 18.46 -17.61
CA LEU A 333 6.65 17.60 -16.42
C LEU A 333 7.77 16.55 -16.50
N PHE A 334 7.82 15.75 -17.58
CA PHE A 334 8.61 14.53 -17.57
C PHE A 334 10.04 14.70 -18.08
N GLU A 335 10.33 15.58 -19.05
CA GLU A 335 11.70 15.69 -19.59
C GLU A 335 12.73 16.11 -18.53
N PRO A 336 12.44 17.07 -17.62
CA PRO A 336 13.37 17.41 -16.54
C PRO A 336 13.66 16.25 -15.59
N ILE A 337 12.65 15.41 -15.31
CA ILE A 337 12.81 14.22 -14.46
C ILE A 337 13.60 13.13 -15.18
N MET A 338 13.32 12.90 -16.47
CA MET A 338 14.07 11.94 -17.30
C MET A 338 15.55 12.32 -17.40
N ALA A 339 15.86 13.61 -17.52
CA ALA A 339 17.24 14.11 -17.62
C ALA A 339 18.06 13.92 -16.34
N GLN A 340 17.42 13.67 -15.18
CA GLN A 340 18.09 13.55 -13.89
C GLN A 340 18.52 12.12 -13.53
N SER A 341 17.99 11.09 -14.20
CA SER A 341 18.32 9.70 -13.89
C SER A 341 18.54 8.87 -15.15
N ASP A 342 19.82 8.59 -15.44
CA ASP A 342 20.20 7.62 -16.47
C ASP A 342 19.81 6.20 -16.06
N LEU A 343 19.96 5.85 -14.78
CA LEU A 343 19.71 4.48 -14.29
C LEU A 343 18.24 4.07 -14.44
N ILE A 344 17.31 4.95 -14.06
CA ILE A 344 15.87 4.69 -14.19
C ILE A 344 15.47 4.70 -15.68
N CYS A 345 15.94 5.68 -16.46
CA CYS A 345 15.62 5.76 -17.89
C CYS A 345 16.14 4.55 -18.67
N ASP A 346 17.37 4.10 -18.40
CA ASP A 346 17.98 2.94 -19.03
C ASP A 346 17.37 1.62 -18.54
N GLY A 347 17.00 1.55 -17.26
CA GLY A 347 16.23 0.45 -16.68
C GLY A 347 14.84 0.29 -17.31
N ILE A 348 14.23 1.40 -17.74
CA ILE A 348 13.02 1.37 -18.58
C ILE A 348 13.38 0.93 -19.99
N GLY A 349 14.30 1.65 -20.66
CA GLY A 349 14.99 1.19 -21.87
C GLY A 349 14.13 1.06 -23.13
N TYR A 350 12.90 1.60 -23.15
CA TYR A 350 12.04 1.62 -24.34
C TYR A 350 11.01 2.77 -24.28
N PRO A 351 10.45 3.20 -25.43
CA PRO A 351 9.35 4.14 -25.46
C PRO A 351 8.07 3.56 -24.85
N VAL A 352 7.35 4.39 -24.07
CA VAL A 352 6.08 4.06 -23.42
C VAL A 352 4.97 4.95 -23.99
N GLY A 353 3.87 4.32 -24.41
CA GLY A 353 2.72 5.04 -24.97
C GLY A 353 1.70 5.45 -23.90
N LEU A 354 1.35 6.73 -23.85
CA LEU A 354 0.22 7.28 -23.11
C LEU A 354 -0.90 7.62 -24.09
N VAL A 355 -1.94 6.80 -24.12
CA VAL A 355 -3.17 7.05 -24.90
C VAL A 355 -4.13 7.83 -24.01
N ILE A 356 -4.36 9.10 -24.35
CA ILE A 356 -5.13 10.04 -23.54
C ILE A 356 -6.31 10.53 -24.37
N GLY A 357 -7.47 9.89 -24.19
CA GLY A 357 -8.62 10.08 -25.08
C GLY A 357 -8.26 9.73 -26.53
N ALA A 358 -8.32 10.73 -27.42
CA ALA A 358 -7.94 10.59 -28.83
C ALA A 358 -6.46 10.90 -29.11
N GLU A 359 -5.75 11.51 -28.16
CA GLU A 359 -4.34 11.86 -28.29
C GLU A 359 -3.46 10.68 -27.85
N THR A 360 -2.28 10.56 -28.44
CA THR A 360 -1.23 9.68 -27.94
C THR A 360 0.04 10.49 -27.73
N VAL A 361 0.63 10.38 -26.55
CA VAL A 361 1.92 10.97 -26.18
C VAL A 361 2.88 9.82 -25.90
N VAL A 362 4.14 9.96 -26.32
CA VAL A 362 5.17 8.95 -26.14
C VAL A 362 6.23 9.46 -25.19
N LEU A 363 6.46 8.70 -24.13
CA LEU A 363 7.58 8.88 -23.21
C LEU A 363 8.75 8.06 -23.75
N ASP A 364 9.68 8.69 -24.46
CA ASP A 364 10.83 8.03 -25.07
C ASP A 364 12.02 8.03 -24.10
N PHE A 365 12.01 7.08 -23.17
CA PHE A 365 13.07 6.97 -22.14
C PHE A 365 14.48 6.82 -22.72
N PRO A 366 14.74 6.00 -23.78
CA PRO A 366 16.05 5.95 -24.41
C PRO A 366 16.53 7.32 -24.91
N ALA A 367 15.65 8.16 -25.45
CA ALA A 367 16.00 9.49 -25.93
C ALA A 367 15.85 10.60 -24.88
N ARG A 368 15.25 10.31 -23.72
CA ARG A 368 14.88 11.26 -22.65
C ARG A 368 14.01 12.42 -23.16
N VAL A 369 13.05 12.10 -24.04
CA VAL A 369 12.14 13.10 -24.63
C VAL A 369 10.68 12.68 -24.58
N VAL A 370 9.79 13.66 -24.55
CA VAL A 370 8.35 13.49 -24.67
C VAL A 370 7.88 14.01 -26.02
N ARG A 371 7.30 13.12 -26.82
CA ARG A 371 7.02 13.38 -28.24
C ARG A 371 5.68 12.85 -28.70
N ALA A 372 5.25 13.34 -29.85
CA ALA A 372 4.17 12.72 -30.62
C ALA A 372 4.60 11.33 -31.14
N PRO A 373 3.64 10.42 -31.42
CA PRO A 373 3.94 9.14 -32.06
C PRO A 373 4.59 9.33 -33.43
N ILE A 374 5.57 8.49 -33.75
CA ILE A 374 6.19 8.49 -35.08
C ILE A 374 5.44 7.49 -35.97
N GLU A 375 5.14 7.91 -37.20
CA GLU A 375 4.47 7.04 -38.17
C GLU A 375 5.31 5.76 -38.42
N GLY A 376 4.67 4.60 -38.29
CA GLY A 376 5.32 3.30 -38.48
C GLY A 376 5.92 2.64 -37.23
N GLU A 377 5.95 3.28 -36.06
CA GLU A 377 6.44 2.66 -34.81
C GLU A 377 5.57 1.49 -34.31
N GLY A 378 4.31 1.43 -34.75
CA GLY A 378 3.39 0.37 -34.36
C GLY A 378 2.98 0.49 -32.88
N LYS A 379 2.80 -0.66 -32.21
CA LYS A 379 2.39 -0.70 -30.80
C LYS A 379 3.59 -0.64 -29.88
N TYR A 380 3.55 0.27 -28.91
CA TYR A 380 4.55 0.37 -27.84
C TYR A 380 4.54 -0.88 -26.95
N ARG A 381 5.73 -1.24 -26.47
CA ARG A 381 5.96 -2.40 -25.59
C ARG A 381 5.16 -2.29 -24.29
N TYR A 382 5.08 -1.09 -23.74
CA TYR A 382 4.33 -0.77 -22.53
C TYR A 382 3.48 0.46 -22.81
N GLY A 383 2.30 0.53 -22.23
CA GLY A 383 1.54 1.76 -22.27
C GLY A 383 0.29 1.75 -21.42
N PHE A 384 -0.30 2.93 -21.35
CA PHE A 384 -1.44 3.24 -20.51
C PHE A 384 -2.51 3.94 -21.35
N ARG A 385 -3.78 3.66 -21.06
CA ARG A 385 -4.92 4.42 -21.54
C ARG A 385 -5.58 5.08 -20.34
N ILE A 386 -5.57 6.40 -20.32
CA ILE A 386 -6.01 7.21 -19.18
C ILE A 386 -6.98 8.27 -19.72
N ALA A 387 -8.05 8.56 -18.98
CA ALA A 387 -8.97 9.61 -19.38
C ALA A 387 -8.30 11.01 -19.30
N PRO A 388 -8.51 11.91 -20.28
CA PRO A 388 -7.86 13.22 -20.32
C PRO A 388 -8.04 14.05 -19.05
N GLU A 389 -9.22 14.00 -18.46
CA GLU A 389 -9.57 14.74 -17.24
C GLU A 389 -8.75 14.31 -16.04
N LEU A 390 -8.39 13.02 -15.92
CA LEU A 390 -7.51 12.55 -14.85
C LEU A 390 -6.09 13.09 -15.03
N VAL A 391 -5.57 13.04 -16.27
CA VAL A 391 -4.24 13.58 -16.60
C VAL A 391 -4.18 15.10 -16.39
N ARG A 392 -5.21 15.82 -16.82
CA ARG A 392 -5.33 17.27 -16.60
C ARG A 392 -5.37 17.60 -15.11
N THR A 393 -6.10 16.82 -14.32
CA THR A 393 -6.21 17.06 -12.88
C THR A 393 -4.87 16.87 -12.18
N VAL A 394 -4.15 15.77 -12.46
CA VAL A 394 -2.84 15.55 -11.82
C VAL A 394 -1.78 16.57 -12.26
N LEU A 395 -1.84 17.05 -13.51
CA LEU A 395 -0.99 18.15 -13.98
C LEU A 395 -1.35 19.47 -13.29
N HIS A 396 -2.63 19.79 -13.19
CA HIS A 396 -3.10 21.01 -12.53
C HIS A 396 -2.68 21.08 -11.06
N ASN A 397 -2.78 19.95 -10.36
CA ASN A 397 -2.42 19.83 -8.95
C ASN A 397 -0.91 19.69 -8.72
N ASN A 398 -0.09 19.56 -9.77
CA ASN A 398 1.32 19.21 -9.69
C ASN A 398 1.57 17.95 -8.85
N GLU A 399 0.80 16.89 -9.09
CA GLU A 399 0.90 15.65 -8.31
C GLU A 399 2.29 15.01 -8.46
N PRO A 400 3.03 14.79 -7.36
CA PRO A 400 4.39 14.27 -7.40
C PRO A 400 4.45 12.76 -7.64
N ASP A 401 3.29 12.08 -7.58
CA ASP A 401 3.17 10.63 -7.60
C ASP A 401 1.90 10.19 -8.33
N TRP A 402 2.07 9.67 -9.54
CA TRP A 402 0.97 9.14 -10.33
C TRP A 402 0.58 7.72 -9.92
N VAL A 403 1.43 7.00 -9.19
CA VAL A 403 1.05 5.74 -8.57
C VAL A 403 0.00 5.99 -7.49
N ASN A 404 0.25 6.97 -6.61
CA ASN A 404 -0.63 7.42 -5.53
C ASN A 404 -1.83 8.29 -5.99
N THR A 405 -2.14 8.29 -7.28
CA THR A 405 -3.30 9.03 -7.82
C THR A 405 -3.95 8.26 -8.95
N VAL A 406 -3.36 8.33 -10.15
CA VAL A 406 -3.93 7.73 -11.37
C VAL A 406 -3.95 6.21 -11.27
N PHE A 407 -2.89 5.55 -10.82
CA PHE A 407 -2.84 4.08 -10.89
C PHE A 407 -3.63 3.40 -9.77
N LEU A 408 -3.57 3.91 -8.53
CA LEU A 408 -4.45 3.39 -7.48
C LEU A 408 -5.94 3.64 -7.75
N SER A 409 -6.29 4.64 -8.57
CA SER A 409 -7.69 4.85 -8.98
C SER A 409 -8.30 3.68 -9.75
N THR A 410 -7.49 2.83 -10.36
CA THR A 410 -7.95 1.78 -11.30
C THR A 410 -8.75 2.28 -12.52
N ARG A 411 -8.89 3.61 -12.73
CA ARG A 411 -9.58 4.26 -13.86
C ARG A 411 -8.68 4.40 -15.10
N PHE A 412 -7.92 3.36 -15.37
CA PHE A 412 -7.04 3.31 -16.53
C PHE A 412 -6.96 1.88 -17.04
N GLN A 413 -6.46 1.73 -18.26
CA GLN A 413 -6.06 0.43 -18.78
C GLN A 413 -4.57 0.41 -19.05
N ALA A 414 -3.94 -0.76 -18.89
CA ALA A 414 -2.53 -0.94 -19.18
C ALA A 414 -2.33 -2.11 -20.15
N TRP A 415 -1.29 -2.04 -20.97
CA TRP A 415 -0.80 -3.18 -21.73
C TRP A 415 0.71 -3.29 -21.60
N ARG A 416 1.22 -4.50 -21.75
CA ARG A 416 2.65 -4.75 -21.81
C ARG A 416 3.00 -5.98 -22.62
N VAL A 417 4.19 -5.95 -23.23
CA VAL A 417 4.88 -7.11 -23.79
C VAL A 417 6.06 -7.44 -22.88
N GLY A 418 6.02 -8.62 -22.26
CA GLY A 418 7.03 -9.07 -21.29
C GLY A 418 6.64 -8.84 -19.82
N GLY A 419 7.66 -8.91 -18.95
CA GLY A 419 7.50 -8.81 -17.50
C GLY A 419 7.18 -7.41 -16.98
N TYR A 420 6.99 -7.33 -15.66
CA TYR A 420 6.87 -6.07 -14.94
C TYR A 420 8.20 -5.29 -15.00
N ASN A 421 8.12 -3.96 -15.09
CA ASN A 421 9.28 -3.07 -15.04
C ASN A 421 9.13 -2.13 -13.84
N GLU A 422 9.96 -2.33 -12.82
CA GLU A 422 9.92 -1.56 -11.57
C GLU A 422 10.40 -0.11 -11.75
N PHE A 423 11.37 0.12 -12.63
CA PHE A 423 11.86 1.47 -12.95
C PHE A 423 10.75 2.34 -13.53
N LEU A 424 9.86 1.77 -14.36
CA LEU A 424 8.74 2.52 -14.94
C LEU A 424 7.78 3.05 -13.88
N TYR A 425 7.43 2.23 -12.88
CA TYR A 425 6.55 2.68 -11.81
C TYR A 425 7.27 3.56 -10.80
N THR A 426 8.57 3.33 -10.58
CA THR A 426 9.39 4.23 -9.74
C THR A 426 9.47 5.62 -10.36
N PHE A 427 9.64 5.72 -11.69
CA PHE A 427 9.56 6.99 -12.40
C PHE A 427 8.23 7.71 -12.14
N PHE A 428 7.09 7.01 -12.28
CA PHE A 428 5.78 7.61 -11.99
C PHE A 428 5.52 7.92 -10.49
N LYS A 429 6.31 7.36 -9.56
CA LYS A 429 6.29 7.75 -8.12
C LYS A 429 7.12 8.99 -7.81
N CYS A 430 8.10 9.28 -8.67
CA CYS A 430 9.18 10.22 -8.40
C CYS A 430 9.15 11.39 -9.39
N LEU A 431 8.03 12.13 -9.43
CA LEU A 431 7.85 13.24 -10.38
C LEU A 431 8.31 14.59 -9.82
N THR A 432 9.28 14.58 -8.91
CA THR A 432 9.94 15.77 -8.37
C THR A 432 11.45 15.53 -8.26
N ASP A 433 12.23 16.62 -8.28
CA ASP A 433 13.70 16.57 -8.22
C ASP A 433 14.21 15.80 -7.00
N GLU A 434 13.65 16.05 -5.80
CA GLU A 434 14.06 15.38 -4.56
C GLU A 434 13.77 13.88 -4.60
N ARG A 435 12.60 13.49 -5.12
CA ARG A 435 12.18 12.08 -5.19
C ARG A 435 13.00 11.29 -6.21
N ILE A 436 13.21 11.85 -7.40
CA ILE A 436 13.96 11.16 -8.45
C ILE A 436 15.45 11.02 -8.07
N ALA A 437 16.03 12.05 -7.45
CA ALA A 437 17.40 11.99 -6.94
C ALA A 437 17.56 10.93 -5.84
N TYR A 438 16.58 10.83 -4.92
CA TYR A 438 16.59 9.77 -3.90
C TYR A 438 16.50 8.37 -4.53
N ALA A 439 15.58 8.17 -5.46
CA ALA A 439 15.41 6.88 -6.13
C ALA A 439 16.66 6.47 -6.92
N ASP A 440 17.26 7.40 -7.67
CA ASP A 440 18.51 7.16 -8.41
C ASP A 440 19.66 6.80 -7.46
N GLY A 441 19.81 7.56 -6.37
CA GLY A 441 20.76 7.28 -5.30
C GLY A 441 20.60 5.86 -4.73
N TRP A 442 19.37 5.49 -4.37
CA TRP A 442 19.05 4.15 -3.84
C TRP A 442 19.39 3.03 -4.82
N PHE A 443 19.09 3.18 -6.12
CA PHE A 443 19.46 2.17 -7.11
C PHE A 443 20.97 2.14 -7.41
N SER A 444 21.67 3.27 -7.22
CA SER A 444 23.11 3.40 -7.47
C SER A 444 23.98 2.84 -6.35
N GLU A 445 23.45 2.79 -5.11
CA GLU A 445 24.13 2.19 -3.98
C GLU A 445 24.37 0.70 -4.26
N ALA A 446 25.62 0.36 -4.58
CA ALA A 446 26.04 -1.02 -4.77
C ALA A 446 25.87 -1.77 -3.45
N HIS A 447 24.85 -2.63 -3.38
CA HIS A 447 24.51 -3.32 -2.14
C HIS A 447 25.25 -4.66 -1.99
N ASP A 448 25.60 -4.95 -0.74
CA ASP A 448 26.33 -6.14 -0.32
C ASP A 448 25.48 -7.41 -0.51
N ASP A 449 25.51 -7.95 -1.72
CA ASP A 449 24.90 -9.23 -2.04
C ASP A 449 25.77 -10.42 -1.57
N SER A 450 26.84 -10.21 -0.79
CA SER A 450 27.78 -11.30 -0.42
C SER A 450 27.17 -12.33 0.54
N ALA A 451 26.18 -11.94 1.34
CA ALA A 451 25.53 -12.84 2.29
C ALA A 451 24.70 -13.93 1.57
N SER A 452 24.87 -15.18 2.01
CA SER A 452 24.09 -16.34 1.54
C SER A 452 23.30 -16.97 2.69
N THR A 453 22.24 -17.70 2.35
CA THR A 453 21.46 -18.54 3.25
C THR A 453 21.22 -19.90 2.60
N GLU A 454 21.04 -20.93 3.42
CA GLU A 454 20.62 -22.25 2.95
C GLU A 454 19.10 -22.37 3.04
N LEU A 455 18.46 -22.86 1.98
CA LEU A 455 17.03 -23.09 1.93
C LEU A 455 16.74 -24.29 1.03
N ALA A 456 16.02 -25.29 1.54
CA ALA A 456 15.57 -26.48 0.80
C ALA A 456 16.65 -27.16 -0.08
N GLY A 457 17.89 -27.28 0.43
CA GLY A 457 19.00 -27.90 -0.29
C GLY A 457 19.70 -27.00 -1.32
N TRP A 458 19.47 -25.69 -1.25
CA TRP A 458 20.15 -24.68 -2.05
C TRP A 458 20.85 -23.66 -1.15
N GLU A 459 22.04 -23.23 -1.55
CA GLU A 459 22.68 -22.02 -1.05
C GLU A 459 22.29 -20.89 -1.99
N ILE A 460 21.57 -19.90 -1.49
CA ILE A 460 21.10 -18.74 -2.24
C ILE A 460 21.61 -17.47 -1.59
N GLN A 461 21.76 -16.37 -2.33
CA GLN A 461 21.96 -15.07 -1.68
C GLN A 461 20.80 -14.79 -0.70
N ARG A 462 21.11 -14.20 0.45
CA ARG A 462 20.12 -14.02 1.52
C ARG A 462 19.10 -12.93 1.20
N ARG A 463 19.52 -11.87 0.51
CA ARG A 463 18.65 -10.74 0.18
C ARG A 463 18.13 -10.87 -1.25
N CYS A 464 16.82 -10.71 -1.40
CA CYS A 464 16.15 -10.63 -2.69
C CYS A 464 16.76 -9.50 -3.55
N PRO A 465 17.17 -9.77 -4.81
CA PRO A 465 17.76 -8.76 -5.70
C PRO A 465 16.94 -7.47 -5.85
N HIS A 466 15.59 -7.57 -5.93
CA HIS A 466 14.68 -6.43 -6.12
C HIS A 466 14.54 -5.55 -4.87
N LEU A 467 13.72 -5.95 -3.89
CA LEU A 467 13.42 -5.15 -2.67
C LEU A 467 13.96 -5.79 -1.39
N LYS A 468 15.10 -6.48 -1.47
CA LYS A 468 15.94 -6.89 -0.33
C LYS A 468 15.24 -7.71 0.78
N ALA A 469 14.08 -8.31 0.46
CA ALA A 469 13.41 -9.29 1.31
C ALA A 469 14.41 -10.36 1.78
N ASP A 470 14.37 -10.74 3.05
CA ASP A 470 15.18 -11.85 3.54
C ASP A 470 14.63 -13.17 2.97
N LEU A 471 15.32 -13.77 2.02
CA LEU A 471 14.94 -15.02 1.37
C LEU A 471 15.06 -16.22 2.33
N SER A 472 15.75 -16.10 3.48
CA SER A 472 15.70 -17.14 4.50
C SER A 472 14.35 -17.18 5.22
N LYS A 473 13.63 -16.05 5.28
CA LYS A 473 12.32 -15.91 5.94
C LYS A 473 11.17 -15.99 4.93
N PHE A 474 11.31 -15.32 3.79
CA PHE A 474 10.27 -15.18 2.78
C PHE A 474 10.50 -16.02 1.51
N GLY A 475 11.61 -16.74 1.41
CA GLY A 475 11.88 -17.60 0.26
C GLY A 475 11.10 -18.91 0.36
N VAL A 476 10.41 -19.28 -0.71
CA VAL A 476 9.78 -20.60 -0.85
C VAL A 476 10.30 -21.26 -2.12
N ILE A 477 10.85 -22.47 -1.97
CA ILE A 477 11.38 -23.26 -3.07
C ILE A 477 10.41 -24.39 -3.41
N GLU A 478 9.90 -24.37 -4.64
CA GLU A 478 9.10 -25.43 -5.21
C GLU A 478 9.80 -25.99 -6.45
N GLY A 479 10.36 -27.19 -6.32
CA GLY A 479 11.17 -27.81 -7.37
C GLY A 479 12.42 -26.98 -7.68
N ASN A 480 12.47 -26.38 -8.87
CA ASN A 480 13.57 -25.52 -9.32
C ASN A 480 13.25 -24.02 -9.26
N THR A 481 12.10 -23.63 -8.68
CA THR A 481 11.68 -22.22 -8.63
C THR A 481 11.74 -21.72 -7.19
N LEU A 482 12.52 -20.67 -6.95
CA LEU A 482 12.41 -19.86 -5.74
C LEU A 482 11.37 -18.77 -5.97
N THR A 483 10.45 -18.59 -5.02
CA THR A 483 9.53 -17.45 -4.95
C THR A 483 9.86 -16.64 -3.69
N CYS A 484 10.04 -15.33 -3.84
CA CYS A 484 10.03 -14.40 -2.71
C CYS A 484 8.57 -14.11 -2.35
N ASN A 485 8.05 -14.69 -1.26
CA ASN A 485 6.65 -14.54 -0.86
C ASN A 485 6.29 -13.12 -0.42
N LEU A 486 7.28 -12.30 -0.05
CA LEU A 486 7.05 -10.91 0.33
C LEU A 486 6.45 -10.09 -0.83
N HIS A 487 7.01 -10.28 -2.02
CA HIS A 487 6.73 -9.43 -3.20
C HIS A 487 6.27 -10.22 -4.42
N GLY A 488 6.49 -11.54 -4.45
CA GLY A 488 6.03 -12.46 -5.47
C GLY A 488 6.97 -12.63 -6.68
N TRP A 489 8.20 -12.11 -6.63
CA TRP A 489 9.20 -12.38 -7.68
C TRP A 489 9.70 -13.82 -7.61
N GLN A 490 10.04 -14.35 -8.77
CA GLN A 490 10.43 -15.74 -8.93
C GLN A 490 11.74 -15.86 -9.71
N TRP A 491 12.54 -16.85 -9.35
CA TRP A 491 13.79 -17.19 -10.02
C TRP A 491 13.85 -18.67 -10.33
N ASP A 492 14.52 -18.99 -11.43
CA ASP A 492 14.98 -20.33 -11.71
C ASP A 492 16.30 -20.57 -10.97
N LEU A 493 16.34 -21.55 -10.07
CA LEU A 493 17.47 -21.77 -9.15
C LEU A 493 18.72 -22.33 -9.83
N GLU A 494 18.58 -23.04 -10.95
CA GLU A 494 19.73 -23.55 -11.71
C GLU A 494 20.46 -22.46 -12.48
N SER A 495 19.70 -21.55 -13.12
CA SER A 495 20.27 -20.48 -13.93
C SER A 495 20.45 -19.16 -13.17
N GLY A 496 19.81 -19.00 -12.01
CA GLY A 496 19.71 -17.73 -11.28
C GLY A 496 18.80 -16.71 -11.97
N ARG A 497 18.23 -17.03 -13.14
CA ARG A 497 17.48 -16.06 -13.95
C ARG A 497 16.17 -15.67 -13.27
N CYS A 498 15.91 -14.36 -13.16
CA CYS A 498 14.61 -13.87 -12.77
C CYS A 498 13.54 -14.22 -13.82
N LYS A 499 12.45 -14.85 -13.35
CA LYS A 499 11.28 -15.21 -14.16
C LYS A 499 10.25 -14.08 -14.20
N SER A 500 10.33 -13.12 -13.27
CA SER A 500 9.32 -12.07 -13.06
C SER A 500 9.64 -10.74 -13.74
N SER A 501 10.92 -10.36 -13.81
CA SER A 501 11.40 -9.18 -14.54
C SER A 501 12.72 -9.50 -15.26
N LYS A 502 13.20 -8.56 -16.10
CA LYS A 502 14.51 -8.67 -16.75
C LYS A 502 15.58 -8.13 -15.77
N GLY A 503 16.75 -8.76 -15.73
CA GLY A 503 17.79 -8.48 -14.72
C GLY A 503 17.47 -9.13 -13.38
N ASN A 504 18.09 -8.63 -12.31
CA ASN A 504 17.87 -9.09 -10.93
C ASN A 504 18.18 -10.59 -10.76
N GLU A 505 19.28 -11.05 -11.35
CA GLU A 505 19.77 -12.42 -11.24
C GLU A 505 20.00 -12.78 -9.77
N LEU A 506 19.55 -13.97 -9.39
CA LEU A 506 19.77 -14.55 -8.09
C LEU A 506 21.04 -15.39 -8.13
N ARG A 507 21.98 -15.14 -7.22
CA ARG A 507 23.04 -16.11 -6.94
C ARG A 507 22.44 -17.30 -6.21
N SER A 508 22.49 -18.46 -6.84
CA SER A 508 22.05 -19.73 -6.27
C SER A 508 22.99 -20.87 -6.67
N ARG A 509 23.19 -21.81 -5.75
CA ARG A 509 23.96 -23.03 -5.96
C ARG A 509 23.28 -24.19 -5.25
N LYS A 510 23.13 -25.32 -5.95
CA LYS A 510 22.59 -26.53 -5.34
C LYS A 510 23.61 -27.09 -4.35
N LEU A 511 23.19 -27.29 -3.11
CA LEU A 511 24.02 -27.96 -2.12
C LEU A 511 24.04 -29.45 -2.47
N VAL A 512 25.25 -29.98 -2.64
CA VAL A 512 25.44 -31.42 -2.84
C VAL A 512 25.39 -32.06 -1.45
N PRO A 513 24.71 -33.21 -1.26
CA PRO A 513 24.57 -33.87 0.02
C PRO A 513 25.89 -34.18 0.74
#